data_AF-A0A7H0SLE1-F1
#
_entry.id   AF-A0A7H0SLE1-F1
#
_cell.length_a   1.000
_cell.length_b   1.000
_cell.length_c   1.000
_cell.angle_alpha   90.00
_cell.angle_beta   90.00
_cell.angle_gamma   90.00
#
_symmetry.space_group_name_H-M   'P 1'
#
loop_
_entity.id
_entity.type
_entity.pdbx_description
1 polymer ?
#
loop_
_entity_poly.entity_id
_entity_poly.type
_entity_poly.pdbx_seq_one_letter_code
_entity_poly.pdbx_strand_id
1 'polypeptide(L)'
;MTKRYERYVRQLNLPGFDEKMQQKLEDSRVAVVGAGGLGSPALLYLAAAGVGHISVIDDDVVELSNLHRQIIHPTANVGVPKVESARDRIQELNPFTDVDIIRGRLTWPEAPAVLHGADIVLDGSDNFDTRHIISATCAQLHIPHVWAAVLGWHAQLSVFHAGHGPVYEDLFPHPPAPGTIPNCAEAGVLGPVVGVVGATMAMETLKFLSGCGECLIGKIGYFDSLTGEWEYLPLTANPQVTERLVTFGPAIGPSVPITYQLPADAQLIDVREPGEFHEEHIPSAINLPLSTIHDHPEQCAEYIRTLADTPVVLYCRSGARSEEAIRILRRHLPENSTLAPALSSFRGGIERWKEGDSSAR
;
A
#
# COMPACT_ATOMS: atom_id res chain seq x y z
N MET A 1 13.99 -38.29 -7.65
CA MET A 1 14.23 -36.86 -7.35
C MET A 1 13.12 -36.40 -6.43
N THR A 2 13.38 -35.45 -5.51
CA THR A 2 12.31 -34.88 -4.69
C THR A 2 11.43 -33.95 -5.54
N LYS A 3 10.13 -33.84 -5.25
CA LYS A 3 9.23 -32.89 -5.93
C LYS A 3 9.73 -31.43 -5.87
N ARG A 4 10.45 -31.03 -4.81
CA ARG A 4 11.12 -29.71 -4.72
C ARG A 4 12.17 -29.53 -5.80
N TYR A 5 13.13 -30.45 -5.89
CA TYR A 5 14.16 -30.42 -6.92
C TYR A 5 13.56 -30.33 -8.34
N GLU A 6 12.54 -31.14 -8.66
CA GLU A 6 11.90 -31.10 -9.98
C GLU A 6 11.28 -29.73 -10.31
N ARG A 7 10.76 -29.02 -9.30
CA ARG A 7 10.19 -27.69 -9.45
C ARG A 7 11.27 -26.64 -9.75
N TYR A 8 12.40 -26.68 -9.05
CA TYR A 8 13.45 -25.66 -9.12
C TYR A 8 14.62 -26.03 -10.05
N VAL A 9 14.60 -27.18 -10.72
CA VAL A 9 15.72 -27.60 -11.58
C VAL A 9 16.04 -26.57 -12.67
N ARG A 10 15.04 -25.85 -13.19
CA ARG A 10 15.25 -24.84 -14.24
C ARG A 10 16.00 -23.60 -13.75
N GLN A 11 15.79 -23.18 -12.50
CA GLN A 11 16.56 -22.09 -11.89
C GLN A 11 17.95 -22.56 -11.45
N LEU A 12 18.07 -23.80 -10.95
CA LEU A 12 19.37 -24.40 -10.57
C LEU A 12 20.30 -24.63 -11.77
N ASN A 13 19.76 -24.72 -12.99
CA ASN A 13 20.55 -24.81 -14.21
C ASN A 13 21.16 -23.46 -14.64
N LEU A 14 20.76 -22.34 -14.02
CA LEU A 14 21.27 -21.02 -14.38
C LEU A 14 22.73 -20.87 -13.90
N PRO A 15 23.68 -20.54 -14.79
CA PRO A 15 25.06 -20.28 -14.36
C PRO A 15 25.13 -19.17 -13.32
N GLY A 16 25.75 -19.45 -12.18
CA GLY A 16 25.87 -18.50 -11.06
C GLY A 16 24.77 -18.62 -10.01
N PHE A 17 23.76 -19.47 -10.20
CA PHE A 17 22.72 -19.76 -9.21
C PHE A 17 22.78 -21.24 -8.80
N ASP A 18 23.20 -21.52 -7.56
CA ASP A 18 23.44 -22.88 -7.07
C ASP A 18 22.41 -23.36 -6.03
N GLU A 19 22.55 -24.62 -5.60
CA GLU A 19 21.65 -25.22 -4.58
C GLU A 19 21.70 -24.48 -3.24
N LYS A 20 22.83 -23.84 -2.88
CA LYS A 20 22.94 -23.06 -1.64
C LYS A 20 22.12 -21.78 -1.74
N MET A 21 22.15 -21.11 -2.89
CA MET A 21 21.32 -19.94 -3.16
C MET A 21 19.84 -20.29 -3.15
N GLN A 22 19.46 -21.44 -3.72
CA GLN A 22 18.10 -21.96 -3.61
C GLN A 22 17.70 -22.20 -2.16
N GLN A 23 18.57 -22.85 -1.38
CA GLN A 23 18.32 -23.11 0.03
C GLN A 23 18.13 -21.82 0.82
N LYS A 24 18.90 -20.76 0.53
CA LYS A 24 18.66 -19.44 1.13
C LYS A 24 17.25 -18.93 0.85
N LEU A 25 16.75 -19.04 -0.39
CA LEU A 25 15.38 -18.64 -0.70
C LEU A 25 14.37 -19.45 0.12
N GLU A 26 14.57 -20.77 0.19
CA GLU A 26 13.71 -21.68 0.96
C GLU A 26 13.74 -21.42 2.47
N ASP A 27 14.82 -20.85 3.00
CA ASP A 27 14.96 -20.49 4.42
C ASP A 27 14.49 -19.05 4.73
N SER A 28 14.21 -18.24 3.70
CA SER A 28 13.93 -16.81 3.84
C SER A 28 12.47 -16.49 4.16
N ARG A 29 12.28 -15.35 4.82
CA ARG A 29 10.98 -14.78 5.21
C ARG A 29 10.78 -13.41 4.56
N VAL A 30 9.80 -13.31 3.66
CA VAL A 30 9.48 -12.07 2.95
C VAL A 30 8.13 -11.54 3.43
N ALA A 31 8.10 -10.29 3.90
CA ALA A 31 6.84 -9.58 4.16
C ALA A 31 6.44 -8.78 2.92
N VAL A 32 5.24 -8.99 2.41
CA VAL A 32 4.69 -8.26 1.25
C VAL A 32 3.51 -7.43 1.71
N VAL A 33 3.64 -6.11 1.64
CA VAL A 33 2.59 -5.16 1.99
C VAL A 33 1.86 -4.75 0.72
N GLY A 34 0.59 -5.11 0.64
CA GLY A 34 -0.28 -4.92 -0.52
C GLY A 34 -0.24 -6.12 -1.47
N ALA A 35 -1.39 -6.77 -1.64
CA ALA A 35 -1.64 -7.82 -2.64
C ALA A 35 -2.29 -7.24 -3.93
N GLY A 36 -2.07 -5.95 -4.19
CA GLY A 36 -2.62 -5.21 -5.32
C GLY A 36 -1.85 -5.39 -6.63
N GLY A 37 -1.82 -4.36 -7.48
CA GLY A 37 -1.26 -4.45 -8.83
C GLY A 37 0.24 -4.78 -8.87
N LEU A 38 1.03 -4.22 -7.93
CA LEU A 38 2.46 -4.49 -7.79
C LEU A 38 2.72 -5.78 -7.01
N GLY A 39 2.04 -5.96 -5.88
CA GLY A 39 2.21 -7.14 -5.04
C GLY A 39 1.77 -8.44 -5.70
N SER A 40 0.74 -8.40 -6.56
CA SER A 40 0.22 -9.57 -7.25
C SER A 40 1.26 -10.34 -8.08
N PRO A 41 1.94 -9.75 -9.08
CA PRO A 41 3.01 -10.44 -9.79
C PRO A 41 4.19 -10.78 -8.86
N ALA A 42 4.51 -9.91 -7.89
CA ALA A 42 5.62 -10.15 -6.98
C ALA A 42 5.42 -11.43 -6.14
N LEU A 43 4.25 -11.57 -5.50
CA LEU A 43 3.86 -12.75 -4.72
C LEU A 43 3.93 -14.03 -5.55
N LEU A 44 3.42 -14.00 -6.79
CA LEU A 44 3.47 -15.15 -7.69
C LEU A 44 4.91 -15.56 -8.01
N TYR A 45 5.79 -14.62 -8.33
CA TYR A 45 7.19 -14.93 -8.66
C TYR A 45 8.02 -15.33 -7.45
N LEU A 46 7.82 -14.71 -6.28
CA LEU A 46 8.48 -15.10 -5.03
C LEU A 46 8.12 -16.54 -4.64
N ALA A 47 6.83 -16.86 -4.67
CA ALA A 47 6.35 -18.22 -4.43
C ALA A 47 6.90 -19.21 -5.47
N ALA A 48 6.83 -18.89 -6.75
CA ALA A 48 7.32 -19.77 -7.82
C ALA A 48 8.83 -20.05 -7.72
N ALA A 49 9.62 -19.04 -7.30
CA ALA A 49 11.06 -19.14 -7.11
C ALA A 49 11.45 -19.94 -5.85
N GLY A 50 10.49 -20.21 -4.97
CA GLY A 50 10.70 -21.04 -3.78
C GLY A 50 11.11 -20.27 -2.54
N VAL A 51 10.66 -19.02 -2.38
CA VAL A 51 10.73 -18.35 -1.07
C VAL A 51 9.99 -19.19 -0.03
N GLY A 52 10.64 -19.44 1.11
CA GLY A 52 10.14 -20.34 2.14
C GLY A 52 8.89 -19.84 2.84
N HIS A 53 8.93 -18.60 3.30
CA HIS A 53 7.83 -17.99 4.04
C HIS A 53 7.46 -16.63 3.44
N ILE A 54 6.16 -16.42 3.19
CA ILE A 54 5.63 -15.16 2.69
C ILE A 54 4.51 -14.68 3.62
N SER A 55 4.71 -13.53 4.25
CA SER A 55 3.63 -12.83 4.98
C SER A 55 2.94 -11.85 4.03
N VAL A 56 1.63 -11.99 3.86
CA VAL A 56 0.82 -11.09 3.00
C VAL A 56 0.00 -10.16 3.88
N ILE A 57 0.24 -8.86 3.77
CA ILE A 57 -0.47 -7.83 4.55
C ILE A 57 -1.31 -6.97 3.62
N ASP A 58 -2.64 -7.03 3.75
CA ASP A 58 -3.59 -6.25 2.96
C ASP A 58 -4.93 -6.16 3.73
N ASP A 59 -5.63 -5.03 3.62
CA ASP A 59 -6.92 -4.77 4.29
C ASP A 59 -8.12 -4.75 3.34
N ASP A 60 -7.89 -4.88 2.04
CA ASP A 60 -8.94 -4.85 1.03
C ASP A 60 -9.52 -6.23 0.73
N VAL A 61 -10.62 -6.20 -0.01
CA VAL A 61 -11.23 -7.36 -0.67
C VAL A 61 -10.95 -7.31 -2.17
N VAL A 62 -11.09 -8.44 -2.84
CA VAL A 62 -10.98 -8.52 -4.30
C VAL A 62 -12.19 -7.82 -4.93
N GLU A 63 -11.95 -6.93 -5.89
CA GLU A 63 -12.99 -6.22 -6.62
C GLU A 63 -12.84 -6.46 -8.13
N LEU A 64 -13.96 -6.53 -8.84
CA LEU A 64 -13.98 -6.78 -10.28
C LEU A 64 -13.16 -5.75 -11.07
N SER A 65 -13.29 -4.48 -10.69
CA SER A 65 -12.58 -3.32 -11.26
C SER A 65 -11.05 -3.45 -11.18
N ASN A 66 -10.54 -4.28 -10.27
CA ASN A 66 -9.12 -4.45 -10.00
C ASN A 66 -8.48 -5.65 -10.73
N LEU A 67 -9.30 -6.59 -11.25
CA LEU A 67 -8.82 -7.84 -11.83
C LEU A 67 -8.00 -7.68 -13.11
N HIS A 68 -8.15 -6.56 -13.84
CA HIS A 68 -7.35 -6.28 -15.04
C HIS A 68 -5.85 -6.12 -14.74
N ARG A 69 -5.48 -5.90 -13.48
CA ARG A 69 -4.08 -5.67 -13.05
C ARG A 69 -3.65 -6.50 -11.83
N GLN A 70 -4.59 -7.07 -11.07
CA GLN A 70 -4.31 -7.90 -9.88
C GLN A 70 -4.43 -9.39 -10.23
N ILE A 71 -3.50 -9.88 -11.05
CA ILE A 71 -3.56 -11.20 -11.70
C ILE A 71 -3.47 -12.42 -10.77
N ILE A 72 -3.17 -12.21 -9.49
CA ILE A 72 -3.16 -13.26 -8.46
C ILE A 72 -4.58 -13.63 -8.03
N HIS A 73 -5.55 -12.73 -8.23
CA HIS A 73 -6.93 -12.94 -7.83
C HIS A 73 -7.78 -13.42 -9.01
N PRO A 74 -8.48 -14.56 -8.88
CA PRO A 74 -9.44 -14.99 -9.89
C PRO A 74 -10.77 -14.25 -9.75
N THR A 75 -11.54 -14.16 -10.83
CA THR A 75 -12.90 -13.58 -10.82
C THR A 75 -13.84 -14.24 -9.82
N ALA A 76 -13.66 -15.54 -9.56
CA ALA A 76 -14.46 -16.27 -8.58
C ALA A 76 -14.28 -15.75 -7.13
N ASN A 77 -13.20 -15.01 -6.86
CA ASN A 77 -12.88 -14.51 -5.52
C ASN A 77 -13.33 -13.06 -5.29
N VAL A 78 -14.11 -12.44 -6.19
CA VAL A 78 -14.66 -11.09 -5.92
C VAL A 78 -15.44 -11.10 -4.60
N GLY A 79 -15.13 -10.13 -3.73
CA GLY A 79 -15.65 -10.00 -2.36
C GLY A 79 -14.84 -10.74 -1.28
N VAL A 80 -13.93 -11.65 -1.65
CA VAL A 80 -13.04 -12.35 -0.72
C VAL A 80 -11.89 -11.43 -0.29
N PRO A 81 -11.43 -11.45 0.98
CA PRO A 81 -10.23 -10.72 1.40
C PRO A 81 -9.03 -11.01 0.49
N LYS A 82 -8.30 -9.97 0.07
CA LYS A 82 -7.17 -10.14 -0.86
C LYS A 82 -6.10 -11.07 -0.29
N VAL A 83 -5.81 -10.96 1.00
CA VAL A 83 -4.82 -11.83 1.67
C VAL A 83 -5.19 -13.32 1.59
N GLU A 84 -6.47 -13.66 1.74
CA GLU A 84 -6.95 -15.05 1.65
C GLU A 84 -6.87 -15.56 0.20
N SER A 85 -7.35 -14.76 -0.74
CA SER A 85 -7.29 -15.05 -2.18
C SER A 85 -5.85 -15.24 -2.67
N ALA A 86 -4.92 -14.38 -2.20
CA ALA A 86 -3.50 -14.49 -2.52
C ALA A 86 -2.86 -15.75 -1.92
N ARG A 87 -3.13 -16.05 -0.64
CA ARG A 87 -2.63 -17.26 0.04
C ARG A 87 -3.02 -18.51 -0.73
N ASP A 88 -4.29 -18.67 -1.05
CA ASP A 88 -4.79 -19.87 -1.72
C ASP A 88 -4.13 -20.02 -3.10
N ARG A 89 -3.94 -18.91 -3.83
CA ARG A 89 -3.24 -18.93 -5.12
C ARG A 89 -1.76 -19.27 -4.99
N ILE A 90 -1.07 -18.77 -3.97
CA ILE A 90 0.34 -19.10 -3.69
C ILE A 90 0.48 -20.58 -3.36
N GLN A 91 -0.37 -21.12 -2.50
CA GLN A 91 -0.33 -22.53 -2.10
C GLN A 91 -0.65 -23.48 -3.26
N GLU A 92 -1.57 -23.10 -4.14
CA GLU A 92 -1.83 -23.84 -5.39
C GLU A 92 -0.60 -23.82 -6.32
N LEU A 93 0.03 -22.65 -6.47
CA LEU A 93 1.21 -22.48 -7.31
C LEU A 93 2.42 -23.26 -6.78
N ASN A 94 2.72 -23.12 -5.49
CA ASN A 94 3.84 -23.77 -4.83
C ASN A 94 3.48 -24.19 -3.38
N PRO A 95 3.19 -25.48 -3.15
CA PRO A 95 2.82 -25.98 -1.82
C PRO A 95 4.00 -26.10 -0.85
N PHE A 96 5.21 -25.67 -1.25
CA PHE A 96 6.39 -25.65 -0.40
C PHE A 96 6.63 -24.29 0.27
N THR A 97 5.86 -23.27 -0.10
CA THR A 97 5.90 -21.93 0.50
C THR A 97 4.84 -21.84 1.59
N ASP A 98 5.27 -21.56 2.81
CA ASP A 98 4.39 -21.24 3.91
C ASP A 98 3.90 -19.80 3.76
N VAL A 99 2.62 -19.56 4.05
CA VAL A 99 1.99 -18.26 3.85
C VAL A 99 1.22 -17.85 5.09
N ASP A 100 1.65 -16.73 5.68
CA ASP A 100 0.94 -16.06 6.77
C ASP A 100 0.13 -14.89 6.20
N ILE A 101 -1.09 -14.71 6.70
CA ILE A 101 -1.97 -13.63 6.27
C ILE A 101 -2.23 -12.66 7.40
N ILE A 102 -2.14 -11.36 7.11
CA ILE A 102 -2.45 -10.29 8.06
C ILE A 102 -3.49 -9.41 7.40
N ARG A 103 -4.75 -9.63 7.79
CA ARG A 103 -5.86 -8.81 7.32
C ARG A 103 -5.89 -7.51 8.10
N GLY A 104 -5.30 -6.47 7.55
CA GLY A 104 -5.21 -5.19 8.23
C GLY A 104 -4.27 -4.22 7.53
N ARG A 105 -4.44 -2.94 7.87
CA ARG A 105 -3.56 -1.88 7.42
C ARG A 105 -2.39 -1.80 8.37
N LEU A 106 -1.17 -1.68 7.86
CA LEU A 106 -0.04 -1.34 8.71
C LEU A 106 -0.25 0.05 9.32
N THR A 107 -0.26 0.10 10.64
CA THR A 107 -0.22 1.33 11.43
C THR A 107 1.14 1.47 12.07
N TRP A 108 1.60 2.69 12.30
CA TRP A 108 2.93 2.93 12.88
C TRP A 108 3.17 2.18 14.21
N PRO A 109 2.24 2.17 15.19
CA PRO A 109 2.49 1.49 16.46
C PRO A 109 2.66 -0.02 16.34
N GLU A 110 2.02 -0.64 15.34
CA GLU A 110 1.98 -2.10 15.17
C GLU A 110 3.03 -2.60 14.18
N ALA A 111 3.46 -1.76 13.23
CA ALA A 111 4.32 -2.17 12.13
C ALA A 111 5.64 -2.82 12.58
N PRO A 112 6.37 -2.33 13.60
CA PRO A 112 7.58 -3.01 14.09
C PRO A 112 7.33 -4.43 14.58
N ALA A 113 6.20 -4.67 15.27
CA ALA A 113 5.84 -6.00 15.74
C ALA A 113 5.43 -6.92 14.58
N VAL A 114 4.69 -6.38 13.60
CA VAL A 114 4.20 -7.11 12.43
C VAL A 114 5.35 -7.53 11.50
N LEU A 115 6.33 -6.66 11.28
CA LEU A 115 7.44 -6.91 10.35
C LEU A 115 8.66 -7.54 11.04
N HIS A 116 8.59 -7.80 12.35
CA HIS A 116 9.68 -8.41 13.10
C HIS A 116 10.00 -9.82 12.57
N GLY A 117 11.28 -10.06 12.26
CA GLY A 117 11.78 -11.35 11.78
C GLY A 117 11.58 -11.60 10.28
N ALA A 118 11.11 -10.62 9.52
CA ALA A 118 11.25 -10.63 8.06
C ALA A 118 12.71 -10.36 7.68
N ASP A 119 13.21 -11.06 6.67
CA ASP A 119 14.55 -10.81 6.11
C ASP A 119 14.54 -9.62 5.15
N ILE A 120 13.38 -9.32 4.56
CA ILE A 120 13.17 -8.24 3.59
C ILE A 120 11.68 -7.93 3.45
N VAL A 121 11.36 -6.65 3.21
CA VAL A 121 9.99 -6.18 2.99
C VAL A 121 9.83 -5.70 1.55
N LEU A 122 8.74 -6.13 0.91
CA LEU A 122 8.32 -5.67 -0.41
C LEU A 122 7.09 -4.78 -0.25
N ASP A 123 7.21 -3.53 -0.70
CA ASP A 123 6.20 -2.50 -0.59
C ASP A 123 5.43 -2.36 -1.90
N GLY A 124 4.32 -3.11 -1.99
CA GLY A 124 3.33 -3.00 -3.07
C GLY A 124 2.19 -2.04 -2.74
N SER A 125 2.36 -1.15 -1.75
CA SER A 125 1.31 -0.23 -1.31
C SER A 125 1.11 0.95 -2.27
N ASP A 126 -0.14 1.39 -2.39
CA ASP A 126 -0.55 2.51 -3.23
C ASP A 126 -0.79 3.81 -2.44
N ASN A 127 -0.48 3.82 -1.15
CA ASN A 127 -0.66 4.97 -0.26
C ASN A 127 0.67 5.46 0.33
N PHE A 128 0.86 6.78 0.34
CA PHE A 128 2.09 7.43 0.83
C PHE A 128 2.33 7.20 2.32
N ASP A 129 1.29 7.26 3.16
CA ASP A 129 1.46 7.04 4.60
C ASP A 129 2.02 5.63 4.88
N THR A 130 1.51 4.62 4.17
CA THR A 130 1.97 3.23 4.30
C THR A 130 3.43 3.08 3.87
N ARG A 131 3.87 3.75 2.79
CA ARG A 131 5.27 3.75 2.34
C ARG A 131 6.21 4.31 3.40
N HIS A 132 5.83 5.41 4.03
CA HIS A 132 6.58 5.99 5.13
C HIS A 132 6.61 5.09 6.38
N ILE A 133 5.48 4.47 6.73
CA ILE A 133 5.43 3.50 7.83
C ILE A 133 6.36 2.32 7.57
N ILE A 134 6.35 1.77 6.35
CA ILE A 134 7.24 0.67 5.96
C ILE A 134 8.69 1.12 6.04
N SER A 135 9.05 2.24 5.43
CA SER A 135 10.44 2.75 5.45
C SER A 135 10.95 2.96 6.88
N ALA A 136 10.17 3.63 7.73
CA ALA A 136 10.54 3.87 9.12
C ALA A 136 10.71 2.57 9.90
N THR A 137 9.80 1.61 9.69
CA THR A 137 9.87 0.30 10.35
C THR A 137 11.09 -0.48 9.89
N CYS A 138 11.35 -0.51 8.58
CA CYS A 138 12.51 -1.17 7.99
C CYS A 138 13.83 -0.56 8.49
N ALA A 139 13.88 0.78 8.61
CA ALA A 139 15.03 1.48 9.16
C ALA A 139 15.27 1.14 10.64
N GLN A 140 14.22 1.06 11.45
CA GLN A 140 14.31 0.66 12.87
C GLN A 140 14.73 -0.79 13.06
N LEU A 141 14.26 -1.70 12.19
CA LEU A 141 14.58 -3.13 12.25
C LEU A 141 15.86 -3.50 11.50
N HIS A 142 16.49 -2.55 10.81
CA HIS A 142 17.64 -2.76 9.92
C HIS A 142 17.39 -3.81 8.81
N ILE A 143 16.16 -3.87 8.30
CA ILE A 143 15.78 -4.77 7.20
C ILE A 143 15.66 -4.00 5.88
N PRO A 144 15.96 -4.61 4.72
CA PRO A 144 15.81 -3.96 3.43
C PRO A 144 14.34 -3.77 3.03
N HIS A 145 14.09 -2.71 2.28
CA HIS A 145 12.79 -2.28 1.78
C HIS A 145 12.84 -2.18 0.26
N VAL A 146 12.23 -3.13 -0.44
CA VAL A 146 12.03 -3.09 -1.89
C VAL A 146 10.78 -2.29 -2.17
N TRP A 147 10.95 -1.14 -2.81
CA TRP A 147 9.87 -0.19 -3.07
C TRP A 147 9.68 0.01 -4.56
N ALA A 148 8.43 0.17 -4.96
CA ALA A 148 8.10 0.73 -6.26
C ALA A 148 6.82 1.56 -6.22
N ALA A 149 6.67 2.44 -7.19
CA ALA A 149 5.45 3.18 -7.44
C ALA A 149 5.17 3.27 -8.94
N VAL A 150 3.89 3.30 -9.32
CA VAL A 150 3.43 3.43 -10.69
C VAL A 150 2.43 4.56 -10.77
N LEU A 151 2.57 5.43 -11.78
CA LEU A 151 1.62 6.48 -12.09
C LEU A 151 1.49 6.62 -13.61
N GLY A 152 0.29 6.30 -14.12
CA GLY A 152 0.02 6.27 -15.56
C GLY A 152 0.93 5.28 -16.29
N TRP A 153 1.83 5.81 -17.11
CA TRP A 153 2.76 5.05 -17.94
C TRP A 153 4.16 4.89 -17.35
N HIS A 154 4.42 5.49 -16.18
CA HIS A 154 5.74 5.53 -15.59
C HIS A 154 5.80 4.76 -14.29
N ALA A 155 6.98 4.25 -13.98
CA ALA A 155 7.25 3.62 -12.70
C ALA A 155 8.61 4.01 -12.14
N GLN A 156 8.71 3.94 -10.82
CA GLN A 156 9.95 4.11 -10.07
C GLN A 156 10.15 2.90 -9.19
N LEU A 157 11.40 2.48 -9.02
CA LEU A 157 11.77 1.33 -8.21
C LEU A 157 13.15 1.52 -7.58
N SER A 158 13.29 1.12 -6.32
CA SER A 158 14.58 1.12 -5.61
C SER A 158 14.60 0.08 -4.50
N VAL A 159 15.78 -0.17 -3.94
CA VAL A 159 15.96 -0.95 -2.71
C VAL A 159 16.59 -0.05 -1.67
N PHE A 160 15.87 0.19 -0.58
CA PHE A 160 16.33 0.99 0.55
C PHE A 160 16.87 0.08 1.65
N HIS A 161 17.96 0.48 2.31
CA HIS A 161 18.54 -0.31 3.40
C HIS A 161 19.34 0.58 4.35
N ALA A 162 18.73 0.91 5.48
CA ALA A 162 19.36 1.74 6.51
C ALA A 162 20.70 1.12 6.98
N GLY A 163 21.76 1.95 6.98
CA GLY A 163 23.13 1.52 7.32
C GLY A 163 23.94 0.97 6.14
N HIS A 164 23.28 0.63 5.02
CA HIS A 164 23.92 0.08 3.81
C HIS A 164 23.64 0.91 2.55
N GLY A 165 22.79 1.93 2.65
CA GLY A 165 22.37 2.77 1.54
C GLY A 165 21.30 3.78 1.97
N PRO A 166 20.60 4.39 1.01
CA PRO A 166 19.55 5.36 1.30
C PRO A 166 18.33 4.70 1.96
N VAL A 167 17.51 5.54 2.59
CA VAL A 167 16.14 5.25 3.03
C VAL A 167 15.13 5.95 2.12
N TYR A 168 13.86 5.56 2.15
CA TYR A 168 12.82 6.16 1.32
C TYR A 168 12.77 7.70 1.45
N GLU A 169 12.97 8.19 2.68
CA GLU A 169 12.95 9.60 3.04
C GLU A 169 14.12 10.42 2.46
N ASP A 170 15.18 9.78 1.99
CA ASP A 170 16.24 10.47 1.23
C ASP A 170 15.72 10.97 -0.12
N LEU A 171 14.73 10.27 -0.68
CA LEU A 171 14.06 10.62 -1.93
C LEU A 171 12.76 11.40 -1.70
N PHE A 172 11.95 10.98 -0.74
CA PHE A 172 10.66 11.58 -0.41
C PHE A 172 10.59 11.92 1.08
N PRO A 173 11.05 13.12 1.51
CA PRO A 173 11.15 13.44 2.93
C PRO A 173 9.82 13.49 3.68
N HIS A 174 8.74 13.84 2.97
CA HIS A 174 7.38 13.99 3.50
C HIS A 174 6.37 13.45 2.49
N PRO A 175 5.24 12.88 2.96
CA PRO A 175 4.16 12.53 2.06
C PRO A 175 3.64 13.80 1.37
N PRO A 176 3.25 13.72 0.09
CA PRO A 176 2.56 14.83 -0.57
C PRO A 176 1.25 15.13 0.18
N ALA A 177 0.75 16.36 0.04
CA ALA A 177 -0.56 16.69 0.59
C ALA A 177 -1.61 15.70 0.04
N PRO A 178 -2.40 15.03 0.88
CA PRO A 178 -3.29 13.99 0.40
C PRO A 178 -4.28 14.51 -0.65
N GLY A 179 -4.55 13.69 -1.67
CA GLY A 179 -5.37 14.10 -2.82
C GLY A 179 -4.66 14.93 -3.89
N THR A 180 -3.42 15.40 -3.67
CA THR A 180 -2.66 16.15 -4.71
C THR A 180 -2.06 15.27 -5.80
N ILE A 181 -1.79 14.00 -5.49
CA ILE A 181 -1.30 13.01 -6.44
C ILE A 181 -2.36 11.91 -6.57
N PRO A 182 -2.90 11.67 -7.78
CA PRO A 182 -3.93 10.66 -7.97
C PRO A 182 -3.35 9.25 -7.82
N ASN A 183 -4.16 8.33 -7.29
CA ASN A 183 -3.80 6.92 -7.23
C ASN A 183 -4.11 6.20 -8.56
N CYS A 184 -3.80 4.90 -8.64
CA CYS A 184 -4.06 4.09 -9.84
C CYS A 184 -5.54 4.05 -10.27
N ALA A 185 -6.47 4.10 -9.32
CA ALA A 185 -7.90 4.11 -9.61
C ALA A 185 -8.36 5.45 -10.22
N GLU A 186 -7.71 6.54 -9.83
CA GLU A 186 -8.02 7.90 -10.28
C GLU A 186 -7.29 8.26 -11.59
N ALA A 187 -5.99 7.96 -11.68
CA ALA A 187 -5.16 8.27 -12.86
C ALA A 187 -5.33 7.25 -14.00
N GLY A 188 -5.80 6.05 -13.68
CA GLY A 188 -5.75 4.90 -14.57
C GLY A 188 -4.35 4.26 -14.62
N VAL A 189 -4.32 2.95 -14.89
CA VAL A 189 -3.07 2.19 -15.01
C VAL A 189 -3.26 0.99 -15.93
N LEU A 190 -2.26 0.66 -16.74
CA LEU A 190 -2.29 -0.52 -17.61
C LEU A 190 -1.67 -1.73 -16.87
N GLY A 191 -2.37 -2.86 -16.85
CA GLY A 191 -1.98 -4.07 -16.11
C GLY A 191 -0.54 -4.53 -16.36
N PRO A 192 -0.09 -4.65 -17.62
CA PRO A 192 1.30 -4.92 -17.95
C PRO A 192 2.35 -4.01 -17.28
N VAL A 193 2.07 -2.73 -17.03
CA VAL A 193 3.04 -1.80 -16.39
C VAL A 193 3.30 -2.25 -14.96
N VAL A 194 2.25 -2.45 -14.16
CA VAL A 194 2.41 -2.98 -12.79
C VAL A 194 2.93 -4.42 -12.78
N GLY A 195 2.60 -5.21 -13.82
CA GLY A 195 3.13 -6.55 -14.04
C GLY A 195 4.65 -6.58 -14.17
N VAL A 196 5.21 -5.75 -15.06
CA VAL A 196 6.66 -5.60 -15.25
C VAL A 196 7.31 -5.15 -13.96
N VAL A 197 6.80 -4.09 -13.34
CA VAL A 197 7.42 -3.49 -12.16
C VAL A 197 7.37 -4.43 -10.95
N GLY A 198 6.25 -5.08 -10.69
CA GLY A 198 6.14 -6.04 -9.58
C GLY A 198 6.98 -7.31 -9.79
N ALA A 199 7.17 -7.76 -11.04
CA ALA A 199 8.15 -8.82 -11.34
C ALA A 199 9.59 -8.35 -11.07
N THR A 200 9.92 -7.09 -11.40
CA THR A 200 11.22 -6.49 -11.06
C THR A 200 11.41 -6.37 -9.55
N MET A 201 10.36 -6.02 -8.79
CA MET A 201 10.43 -6.01 -7.32
C MET A 201 10.75 -7.40 -6.77
N ALA A 202 10.08 -8.45 -7.25
CA ALA A 202 10.43 -9.82 -6.88
C ALA A 202 11.88 -10.17 -7.26
N MET A 203 12.36 -9.71 -8.42
CA MET A 203 13.76 -9.90 -8.80
C MET A 203 14.73 -9.22 -7.83
N GLU A 204 14.50 -7.97 -7.41
CA GLU A 204 15.32 -7.32 -6.38
C GLU A 204 15.33 -8.09 -5.06
N THR A 205 14.17 -8.57 -4.63
CA THR A 205 14.06 -9.42 -3.44
C THR A 205 14.88 -10.70 -3.56
N LEU A 206 14.78 -11.42 -4.68
CA LEU A 206 15.52 -12.65 -4.91
C LEU A 206 17.03 -12.40 -4.99
N LYS A 207 17.47 -11.31 -5.64
CA LYS A 207 18.89 -10.92 -5.67
C LYS A 207 19.43 -10.69 -4.26
N PHE A 208 18.67 -9.98 -3.42
CA PHE A 208 19.07 -9.72 -2.04
C PHE A 208 19.21 -11.02 -1.22
N LEU A 209 18.17 -11.86 -1.23
CA LEU A 209 18.14 -13.09 -0.42
C LEU A 209 19.19 -14.12 -0.87
N SER A 210 19.33 -14.33 -2.18
CA SER A 210 20.30 -15.28 -2.72
C SER A 210 21.74 -14.77 -2.62
N GLY A 211 21.93 -13.46 -2.71
CA GLY A 211 23.23 -12.81 -2.96
C GLY A 211 23.68 -12.91 -4.42
N CYS A 212 22.78 -13.26 -5.34
CA CYS A 212 23.07 -13.37 -6.77
C CYS A 212 22.78 -12.04 -7.48
N GLY A 213 23.83 -11.31 -7.86
CA GLY A 213 23.74 -10.04 -8.57
C GLY A 213 23.76 -8.82 -7.66
N GLU A 214 23.46 -7.65 -8.22
CA GLU A 214 23.50 -6.37 -7.51
C GLU A 214 22.10 -5.78 -7.36
N CYS A 215 21.71 -5.43 -6.14
CA CYS A 215 20.44 -4.77 -5.86
C CYS A 215 20.50 -3.29 -6.23
N LEU A 216 19.34 -2.66 -6.44
CA LEU A 216 19.20 -1.22 -6.72
C LEU A 216 19.43 -0.32 -5.48
N ILE A 217 20.24 -0.77 -4.52
CA ILE A 217 20.64 0.05 -3.37
C ILE A 217 21.48 1.22 -3.88
N GLY A 218 21.07 2.44 -3.53
CA GLY A 218 21.75 3.68 -3.97
C GLY A 218 21.42 4.09 -5.41
N LYS A 219 20.38 3.52 -6.02
CA LYS A 219 19.91 3.86 -7.37
C LYS A 219 18.39 3.89 -7.43
N ILE A 220 17.83 4.72 -8.30
CA ILE A 220 16.41 4.69 -8.67
C ILE A 220 16.32 4.20 -10.11
N GLY A 221 15.62 3.10 -10.33
CA GLY A 221 15.18 2.70 -11.66
C GLY A 221 13.92 3.47 -12.02
N TYR A 222 13.96 4.24 -13.09
CA TYR A 222 12.82 4.90 -13.70
C TYR A 222 12.45 4.17 -14.99
N PHE A 223 11.20 3.73 -15.09
CA PHE A 223 10.69 3.00 -16.25
C PHE A 223 9.63 3.82 -16.96
N ASP A 224 9.84 4.07 -18.26
CA ASP A 224 8.83 4.59 -19.17
C ASP A 224 8.28 3.43 -20.00
N SER A 225 7.01 3.07 -19.79
CA SER A 225 6.39 1.96 -20.50
C SER A 225 6.00 2.26 -21.94
N LEU A 226 5.95 3.54 -22.36
CA LEU A 226 5.67 3.91 -23.74
C LEU A 226 6.90 3.69 -24.62
N THR A 227 8.09 3.96 -24.10
CA THR A 227 9.36 3.73 -24.81
C THR A 227 9.97 2.37 -24.50
N GLY A 228 9.62 1.78 -23.34
CA GLY A 228 10.21 0.56 -22.81
C GLY A 228 11.58 0.78 -22.17
N GLU A 229 11.99 2.03 -21.96
CA GLU A 229 13.32 2.39 -21.47
C GLU A 229 13.39 2.40 -19.94
N TRP A 230 14.54 1.97 -19.44
CA TRP A 230 14.92 2.08 -18.04
C TRP A 230 16.08 3.06 -17.90
N GLU A 231 15.89 4.09 -17.08
CA GLU A 231 16.95 4.98 -16.65
C GLU A 231 17.30 4.69 -15.19
N TYR A 232 18.59 4.75 -14.86
CA TYR A 232 19.07 4.50 -13.50
C TYR A 232 19.77 5.74 -12.96
N LEU A 233 19.14 6.38 -11.99
CA LEU A 233 19.62 7.61 -11.37
C LEU A 233 20.32 7.30 -10.05
N PRO A 234 21.50 7.87 -9.75
CA PRO A 234 22.16 7.68 -8.47
C PRO A 234 21.33 8.31 -7.35
N LEU A 235 21.23 7.60 -6.22
CA LEU A 235 20.59 8.08 -5.00
C LEU A 235 21.58 8.00 -3.83
N THR A 236 21.81 9.12 -3.17
CA THR A 236 22.77 9.25 -2.08
C THR A 236 22.07 9.22 -0.74
N ALA A 237 22.58 8.39 0.17
CA ALA A 237 22.07 8.32 1.54
C ALA A 237 22.41 9.58 2.33
N ASN A 238 21.49 10.04 3.17
CA ASN A 238 21.73 11.08 4.16
C ASN A 238 21.64 10.48 5.59
N PRO A 239 22.76 10.34 6.32
CA PRO A 239 22.76 9.75 7.65
C PRO A 239 21.83 10.46 8.65
N GLN A 240 21.70 11.79 8.54
CA GLN A 240 20.81 12.57 9.41
C GLN A 240 19.33 12.25 9.17
N VAL A 241 18.95 11.89 7.94
CA VAL A 241 17.57 11.47 7.63
C VAL A 241 17.27 10.12 8.29
N THR A 242 18.20 9.17 8.21
CA THR A 242 18.06 7.85 8.85
C THR A 242 18.00 7.99 10.38
N GLU A 243 18.87 8.79 10.99
CA GLU A 243 18.87 9.01 12.44
C GLU A 243 17.55 9.62 12.92
N ARG A 244 17.03 10.62 12.20
CA ARG A 244 15.71 11.22 12.48
C ARG A 244 14.60 10.18 12.38
N LEU A 245 14.60 9.37 11.31
CA LEU A 245 13.57 8.38 11.04
C LEU A 245 13.53 7.30 12.14
N VAL A 246 14.68 6.80 12.57
CA VAL A 246 14.78 5.82 13.66
C VAL A 246 14.32 6.42 14.99
N THR A 247 14.66 7.69 15.25
CA THR A 247 14.37 8.37 16.52
C THR A 247 12.91 8.78 16.67
N PHE A 248 12.32 9.37 15.63
CA PHE A 248 11.00 10.00 15.68
C PHE A 248 9.91 9.20 14.96
N GLY A 249 10.30 8.20 14.16
CA GLY A 249 9.38 7.46 13.31
C GLY A 249 9.02 8.20 12.02
N PRO A 250 8.00 7.72 11.30
CA PRO A 250 7.59 8.23 10.01
C PRO A 250 6.98 9.62 10.13
N ALA A 251 7.24 10.48 9.14
CA ALA A 251 6.67 11.83 9.06
C ALA A 251 5.22 11.81 8.51
N ILE A 252 4.34 11.00 9.12
CA ILE A 252 2.93 10.88 8.75
C ILE A 252 2.05 11.74 9.66
N GLY A 253 0.92 12.20 9.11
CA GLY A 253 -0.14 12.80 9.92
C GLY A 253 -0.80 11.78 10.86
N PRO A 254 -1.60 12.22 11.84
CA PRO A 254 -2.35 11.31 12.70
C PRO A 254 -3.27 10.39 11.87
N SER A 255 -3.40 9.13 12.27
CA SER A 255 -4.24 8.15 11.58
C SER A 255 -5.70 8.61 11.54
N VAL A 256 -6.33 8.47 10.38
CA VAL A 256 -7.74 8.79 10.18
C VAL A 256 -8.56 7.53 10.45
N PRO A 257 -9.54 7.56 11.38
CA PRO A 257 -10.48 6.48 11.58
C PRO A 257 -11.24 6.19 10.29
N ILE A 258 -11.35 4.92 9.95
CA ILE A 258 -12.08 4.45 8.78
C ILE A 258 -13.28 3.62 9.24
N THR A 259 -14.37 3.69 8.49
CA THR A 259 -15.53 2.82 8.66
C THR A 259 -15.92 2.16 7.34
N TYR A 260 -16.38 0.92 7.44
CA TYR A 260 -16.91 0.14 6.31
C TYR A 260 -18.44 0.13 6.28
N GLN A 261 -19.07 0.60 7.37
CA GLN A 261 -20.51 0.70 7.55
C GLN A 261 -20.89 2.16 7.72
N LEU A 262 -22.04 2.54 7.19
CA LEU A 262 -22.65 3.86 7.43
C LEU A 262 -23.58 3.73 8.63
N PRO A 263 -23.24 4.30 9.81
CA PRO A 263 -24.13 4.27 10.96
C PRO A 263 -25.41 5.03 10.65
N ALA A 264 -26.57 4.50 11.03
CA ALA A 264 -27.87 5.10 10.73
C ALA A 264 -28.08 6.49 11.39
N ASP A 265 -27.35 6.75 12.46
CA ASP A 265 -27.35 8.01 13.22
C ASP A 265 -26.22 8.97 12.82
N ALA A 266 -25.38 8.60 11.84
CA ALA A 266 -24.28 9.45 11.41
C ALA A 266 -24.72 10.55 10.44
N GLN A 267 -24.15 11.75 10.60
CA GLN A 267 -24.20 12.77 9.56
C GLN A 267 -23.22 12.41 8.45
N LEU A 268 -23.75 12.19 7.25
CA LEU A 268 -22.93 11.93 6.07
C LEU A 268 -22.49 13.24 5.44
N ILE A 269 -21.20 13.36 5.14
CA ILE A 269 -20.62 14.52 4.45
C ILE A 269 -19.91 14.06 3.19
N ASP A 270 -20.39 14.55 2.05
CA ASP A 270 -19.80 14.32 0.75
C ASP A 270 -18.77 15.40 0.44
N VAL A 271 -17.48 15.03 0.38
CA VAL A 271 -16.39 15.97 0.13
C VAL A 271 -16.03 16.12 -1.35
N ARG A 272 -16.84 15.56 -2.24
CA ARG A 272 -16.68 15.75 -3.69
C ARG A 272 -17.10 17.16 -4.11
N GLU A 273 -16.70 17.56 -5.30
CA GLU A 273 -17.10 18.86 -5.83
C GLU A 273 -18.61 18.90 -6.11
N PRO A 274 -19.26 20.09 -6.08
CA PRO A 274 -20.71 20.20 -6.19
C PRO A 274 -21.30 19.54 -7.44
N GLY A 275 -20.56 19.55 -8.57
CA GLY A 275 -20.96 18.84 -9.78
C GLY A 275 -21.13 17.33 -9.57
N GLU A 276 -20.15 16.67 -8.94
CA GLU A 276 -20.20 15.24 -8.62
C GLU A 276 -21.34 14.91 -7.64
N PHE A 277 -21.62 15.80 -6.69
CA PHE A 277 -22.70 15.65 -5.72
C PHE A 277 -24.10 15.79 -6.36
N HIS A 278 -24.25 16.73 -7.30
CA HIS A 278 -25.51 16.96 -8.00
C HIS A 278 -25.88 15.82 -8.94
N GLU A 279 -24.88 15.21 -9.59
CA GLU A 279 -25.10 14.02 -10.42
C GLU A 279 -25.66 12.87 -9.58
N GLU A 280 -25.10 12.66 -8.39
CA GLU A 280 -25.45 11.55 -7.51
C GLU A 280 -24.83 11.73 -6.12
N HIS A 281 -25.50 11.26 -5.08
CA HIS A 281 -24.97 11.24 -3.72
C HIS A 281 -25.69 10.20 -2.87
N ILE A 282 -25.12 9.84 -1.72
CA ILE A 282 -25.77 8.98 -0.74
C ILE A 282 -26.92 9.78 -0.10
N PRO A 283 -28.13 9.21 0.06
CA PRO A 283 -29.24 9.91 0.72
C PRO A 283 -28.84 10.51 2.07
N SER A 284 -29.40 11.66 2.42
CA SER A 284 -29.07 12.47 3.62
C SER A 284 -27.65 13.04 3.73
N ALA A 285 -26.79 12.84 2.72
CA ALA A 285 -25.48 13.48 2.68
C ALA A 285 -25.59 14.99 2.47
N ILE A 286 -24.73 15.74 3.16
CA ILE A 286 -24.52 17.17 2.95
C ILE A 286 -23.23 17.34 2.17
N ASN A 287 -23.24 18.18 1.13
CA ASN A 287 -22.04 18.47 0.37
C ASN A 287 -21.17 19.51 1.09
N LEU A 288 -19.94 19.14 1.40
CA LEU A 288 -18.90 20.04 1.90
C LEU A 288 -17.62 19.76 1.12
N PRO A 289 -17.45 20.37 -0.07
CA PRO A 289 -16.36 20.05 -0.99
C PRO A 289 -14.97 20.15 -0.35
N LEU A 290 -14.07 19.23 -0.72
CA LEU A 290 -12.69 19.25 -0.24
C LEU A 290 -11.99 20.58 -0.56
N SER A 291 -12.25 21.17 -1.73
CA SER A 291 -11.78 22.51 -2.10
C SER A 291 -12.18 23.57 -1.07
N THR A 292 -13.44 23.56 -0.63
CA THR A 292 -13.94 24.47 0.40
C THR A 292 -13.28 24.24 1.76
N ILE A 293 -13.02 22.98 2.12
CA ILE A 293 -12.31 22.63 3.36
C ILE A 293 -10.86 23.13 3.32
N HIS A 294 -10.19 23.08 2.17
CA HIS A 294 -8.85 23.66 2.00
C HIS A 294 -8.84 25.18 2.11
N ASP A 295 -9.78 25.85 1.45
CA ASP A 295 -9.81 27.31 1.39
C ASP A 295 -10.28 27.93 2.72
N HIS A 296 -11.18 27.26 3.43
CA HIS A 296 -11.85 27.77 4.64
C HIS A 296 -11.89 26.73 5.78
N PRO A 297 -10.74 26.19 6.24
CA PRO A 297 -10.70 25.06 7.16
C PRO A 297 -11.30 25.36 8.53
N GLU A 298 -11.10 26.57 9.06
CA GLU A 298 -11.65 26.99 10.36
C GLU A 298 -13.18 27.08 10.35
N GLN A 299 -13.77 27.62 9.27
CA GLN A 299 -15.22 27.73 9.11
C GLN A 299 -15.86 26.35 8.96
N CYS A 300 -15.23 25.48 8.17
CA CYS A 300 -15.66 24.10 8.02
C CYS A 300 -15.58 23.34 9.36
N ALA A 301 -14.50 23.51 10.12
CA ALA A 301 -14.36 22.90 11.44
C ALA A 301 -15.37 23.45 12.46
N GLU A 302 -15.76 24.73 12.38
CA GLU A 302 -16.86 25.28 13.17
C GLU A 302 -18.20 24.62 12.80
N TYR A 303 -18.50 24.48 11.51
CA TYR A 303 -19.69 23.76 11.06
C TYR A 303 -19.72 22.32 11.60
N ILE A 304 -18.60 21.59 11.50
CA ILE A 304 -18.48 20.24 12.04
C ILE A 304 -18.73 20.22 13.56
N ARG A 305 -18.24 21.22 14.30
CA ARG A 305 -18.51 21.33 15.76
C ARG A 305 -20.00 21.49 16.07
N THR A 306 -20.79 22.12 15.20
CA THR A 306 -22.25 22.25 15.42
C THR A 306 -22.99 20.91 15.43
N LEU A 307 -22.38 19.84 14.90
CA LEU A 307 -22.96 18.49 14.90
C LEU A 307 -22.79 17.76 16.25
N ALA A 308 -22.00 18.33 17.17
CA ALA A 308 -21.81 17.90 18.55
C ALA A 308 -21.59 16.39 18.72
N ASP A 309 -22.53 15.68 19.34
CA ASP A 309 -22.42 14.24 19.64
C ASP A 309 -22.75 13.33 18.46
N THR A 310 -23.19 13.90 17.32
CA THR A 310 -23.56 13.12 16.13
C THR A 310 -22.28 12.60 15.46
N PRO A 311 -22.09 11.28 15.27
CA PRO A 311 -20.96 10.77 14.51
C PRO A 311 -20.96 11.35 13.09
N VAL A 312 -19.80 11.74 12.57
CA VAL A 312 -19.70 12.30 11.22
C VAL A 312 -18.87 11.38 10.36
N VAL A 313 -19.47 10.94 9.25
CA VAL A 313 -18.82 10.09 8.26
C VAL A 313 -18.60 10.91 7.00
N LEU A 314 -17.33 11.15 6.67
CA LEU A 314 -16.95 11.83 5.44
C LEU A 314 -16.74 10.76 4.36
N TYR A 315 -17.24 11.00 3.16
CA TYR A 315 -17.00 10.13 2.01
C TYR A 315 -16.68 10.95 0.77
N CYS A 316 -16.00 10.32 -0.18
CA CYS A 316 -15.79 10.87 -1.51
C CYS A 316 -16.10 9.79 -2.55
N ARG A 317 -15.39 9.79 -3.68
CA ARG A 317 -15.53 8.72 -4.67
C ARG A 317 -15.07 7.36 -4.13
N SER A 318 -13.84 7.30 -3.61
CA SER A 318 -13.13 6.05 -3.23
C SER A 318 -12.58 6.04 -1.79
N GLY A 319 -12.57 7.19 -1.09
CA GLY A 319 -12.12 7.34 0.31
C GLY A 319 -10.89 8.24 0.51
N ALA A 320 -10.07 8.48 -0.52
CA ALA A 320 -8.83 9.25 -0.39
C ALA A 320 -9.07 10.72 0.00
N ARG A 321 -9.97 11.40 -0.72
CA ARG A 321 -10.34 12.80 -0.45
C ARG A 321 -11.00 13.00 0.92
N SER A 322 -11.79 12.03 1.40
CA SER A 322 -12.44 12.13 2.71
C SER A 322 -11.48 11.92 3.87
N GLU A 323 -10.47 11.07 3.72
CA GLU A 323 -9.39 10.99 4.70
C GLU A 323 -8.64 12.33 4.81
N GLU A 324 -8.38 12.99 3.68
CA GLU A 324 -7.74 14.30 3.70
C GLU A 324 -8.57 15.37 4.40
N ALA A 325 -9.85 15.45 4.05
CA ALA A 325 -10.78 16.37 4.70
C ALA A 325 -10.73 16.20 6.23
N ILE A 326 -10.68 14.97 6.74
CA ILE A 326 -10.58 14.71 8.18
C ILE A 326 -9.25 15.19 8.76
N ARG A 327 -8.11 14.97 8.07
CA ARG A 327 -6.80 15.47 8.55
C ARG A 327 -6.80 17.00 8.67
N ILE A 328 -7.37 17.70 7.69
CA ILE A 328 -7.47 19.17 7.72
C ILE A 328 -8.38 19.59 8.88
N LEU A 329 -9.60 19.08 8.92
CA LEU A 329 -10.59 19.44 9.95
C LEU A 329 -10.04 19.22 11.36
N ARG A 330 -9.37 18.08 11.61
CA ARG A 330 -8.78 17.76 12.91
C ARG A 330 -7.75 18.75 13.41
N ARG A 331 -6.98 19.39 12.54
CA ARG A 331 -6.02 20.44 12.96
C ARG A 331 -6.72 21.67 13.53
N HIS A 332 -7.99 21.86 13.19
CA HIS A 332 -8.82 22.97 13.64
C HIS A 332 -9.92 22.53 14.62
N LEU A 333 -9.95 21.25 14.98
CA LEU A 333 -10.81 20.70 16.03
C LEU A 333 -9.97 20.44 17.29
N PRO A 334 -10.51 20.71 18.49
CA PRO A 334 -9.79 20.43 19.73
C PRO A 334 -9.54 18.92 19.93
N GLU A 335 -8.29 18.53 20.20
CA GLU A 335 -7.82 17.13 20.26
C GLU A 335 -8.50 16.24 21.32
N ASN A 336 -9.17 16.83 22.33
CA ASN A 336 -9.64 16.11 23.53
C ASN A 336 -10.98 16.62 24.10
N SER A 337 -11.86 17.18 23.28
CA SER A 337 -13.16 17.63 23.78
C SER A 337 -14.24 16.59 23.48
N THR A 338 -15.08 16.29 24.47
CA THR A 338 -16.43 15.73 24.29
C THR A 338 -17.38 16.67 23.53
N LEU A 339 -16.85 17.73 22.89
CA LEU A 339 -17.57 18.78 22.18
C LEU A 339 -17.33 18.73 20.66
N ALA A 340 -16.53 17.77 20.17
CA ALA A 340 -16.28 17.57 18.74
C ALA A 340 -16.75 16.17 18.33
N PRO A 341 -17.46 16.03 17.20
CA PRO A 341 -17.97 14.74 16.76
C PRO A 341 -16.83 13.79 16.38
N ALA A 342 -17.09 12.49 16.55
CA ALA A 342 -16.20 11.46 16.04
C ALA A 342 -16.19 11.49 14.50
N LEU A 343 -15.04 11.85 13.92
CA LEU A 343 -14.83 11.85 12.47
C LEU A 343 -14.30 10.51 11.98
N SER A 344 -14.93 9.96 10.96
CA SER A 344 -14.42 8.78 10.24
C SER A 344 -14.60 8.91 8.73
N SER A 345 -13.68 8.30 7.96
CA SER A 345 -13.76 8.23 6.50
C SER A 345 -14.50 6.95 6.09
N PHE A 346 -15.45 7.06 5.18
CA PHE A 346 -16.12 5.89 4.61
C PHE A 346 -15.23 5.23 3.54
N ARG A 347 -14.74 4.03 3.85
CA ARG A 347 -13.86 3.27 2.98
C ARG A 347 -14.58 2.88 1.68
N GLY A 348 -13.94 3.12 0.53
CA GLY A 348 -14.50 2.81 -0.78
C GLY A 348 -15.52 3.82 -1.29
N GLY A 349 -15.87 4.84 -0.48
CA GLY A 349 -16.70 5.96 -0.88
C GLY A 349 -18.05 5.58 -1.49
N ILE A 350 -18.59 6.44 -2.35
CA ILE A 350 -19.89 6.21 -3.00
C ILE A 350 -19.87 5.01 -3.95
N GLU A 351 -18.72 4.65 -4.51
CA GLU A 351 -18.59 3.48 -5.41
C GLU A 351 -18.97 2.20 -4.66
N ARG A 352 -18.40 1.98 -3.46
CA ARG A 352 -18.75 0.84 -2.60
C ARG A 352 -20.24 0.81 -2.24
N TRP A 353 -20.82 1.96 -1.92
CA TRP A 353 -22.24 2.04 -1.52
C TRP A 353 -23.19 1.63 -2.66
N LYS A 354 -22.86 2.01 -3.90
CA LYS A 354 -23.66 1.70 -5.09
C LYS A 354 -23.64 0.22 -5.46
N GLU A 355 -22.52 -0.45 -5.22
CA GLU A 355 -22.37 -1.89 -5.48
C GLU A 355 -23.34 -2.74 -4.64
N GLY A 356 -24.05 -2.13 -3.69
CA GLY A 356 -25.12 -2.79 -2.95
C GLY A 356 -24.60 -3.78 -1.92
N ASP A 357 -23.35 -3.63 -1.51
CA ASP A 357 -22.74 -4.42 -0.45
C ASP A 357 -23.59 -4.28 0.82
N SER A 358 -24.21 -5.38 1.25
CA SER A 358 -25.09 -5.41 2.43
C SER A 358 -24.35 -5.00 3.72
N SER A 359 -23.02 -5.04 3.74
CA SER A 359 -22.23 -4.53 4.86
C SER A 359 -21.95 -3.02 4.78
N ALA A 360 -22.37 -2.33 3.72
CA ALA A 360 -22.15 -0.90 3.49
C ALA A 360 -23.39 -0.03 3.80
N ARG A 361 -24.56 -0.64 4.00
CA ARG A 361 -25.86 0.03 4.19
C ARG A 361 -26.39 -0.08 5.61
#